data_AF-A0A847DCA7-F1
#
_entry.id   AF-A0A847DCA7-F1
#
_cell.length_a   1.000
_cell.length_b   1.000
_cell.length_c   1.000
_cell.angle_alpha   90.00
_cell.angle_beta   90.00
_cell.angle_gamma   90.00
#
_symmetry.space_group_name_H-M   'P 1'
#
loop_
_entity.id
_entity.type
_entity.pdbx_description
1 polymer ?
#
loop_
_entity_poly.entity_id
_entity_poly.type
_entity_poly.pdbx_seq_one_letter_code
_entity_poly.pdbx_strand_id
1 'polypeptide(L)'
;MYNSFFGLTETPFNLTPDPRYLYLSPNHREAIDHLLYGINERKGFILITGGIGAGKTTLCRVLLDRLDEKTKSALILNSYISDIELLKLIVEEFGVGINTGNNREITKKDYVDALNSFLLENFSNGGNAVLLIDEAQNLSRDVLEQLRMLSNLETEREKLIQIVLIGQPELNDIIGAPSLRQLNDRILVRYFLKPLGEMELKGYVEHRLVVAGSHGNITFTGGAYKRLFSRSEGIPRRINSICDRALLIAYTKGAYTVTGTIIEKAANDLYGSGVVIKKGGLFSWVRPLHIILFAFILLVSAGVTGFIYLKHMYEASLSRQLKEAVATQKKEETPVVKVVKNEPELYLDNANSISALFSLFYRNNPDKRINETGGRLSLETFELSPEYYITLKKPFVLKTNRDAPNGKYLLITSVNEKGAVCQDTEGNPREIDKLFLFENWGRAVTWIFPVYAGDQIYGIGMEGPAISRLQKILQAKGYLVQVNGIYDTSTFNEMKRLQGDFGLRVDGVAGPRTNALLYQMAE
;
A
#
# COMPACT_ATOMS: atom_id res chain seq x y z
N MET A 1 1.01 21.15 28.51
CA MET A 1 2.09 22.13 28.81
C MET A 1 1.94 23.40 27.98
N TYR A 2 1.93 23.35 26.64
CA TYR A 2 1.72 24.58 25.85
C TYR A 2 0.31 25.19 26.02
N ASN A 3 -0.72 24.36 26.26
CA ASN A 3 -2.10 24.86 26.47
C ASN A 3 -2.16 25.95 27.54
N SER A 4 -1.60 25.69 28.74
CA SER A 4 -1.58 26.64 29.84
C SER A 4 -0.82 27.93 29.50
N PHE A 5 0.29 27.82 28.76
CA PHE A 5 1.08 28.99 28.33
C PHE A 5 0.30 29.90 27.36
N PHE A 6 -0.47 29.30 26.46
CA PHE A 6 -1.29 30.04 25.49
C PHE A 6 -2.70 30.39 26.00
N GLY A 7 -3.09 29.90 27.19
CA GLY A 7 -4.43 30.08 27.75
C GLY A 7 -5.51 29.25 27.05
N LEU A 8 -5.15 28.09 26.50
CA LEU A 8 -6.08 27.15 25.83
C LEU A 8 -6.68 26.17 26.85
N THR A 9 -7.95 25.83 26.67
CA THR A 9 -8.67 24.86 27.51
C THR A 9 -8.33 23.42 27.14
N GLU A 10 -8.08 23.16 25.86
CA GLU A 10 -7.73 21.86 25.31
C GLU A 10 -6.76 21.99 24.12
N THR A 11 -6.27 20.88 23.56
CA THR A 11 -5.33 20.89 22.44
C THR A 11 -6.04 21.20 21.11
N PRO A 12 -5.75 22.34 20.44
CA PRO A 12 -6.51 22.80 19.28
C PRO A 12 -6.36 21.89 18.06
N PHE A 13 -5.20 21.24 17.91
CA PHE A 13 -4.84 20.48 16.72
C PHE A 13 -4.79 18.97 16.95
N ASN A 14 -5.62 18.46 17.87
CA ASN A 14 -5.77 17.02 18.07
C ASN A 14 -6.26 16.31 16.79
N LEU A 15 -5.73 15.11 16.54
CA LEU A 15 -6.05 14.30 15.36
C LEU A 15 -7.32 13.47 15.53
N THR A 16 -7.83 13.34 16.76
CA THR A 16 -9.10 12.66 17.02
C THR A 16 -10.25 13.46 16.39
N PRO A 17 -11.17 12.80 15.66
CA PRO A 17 -12.31 13.50 15.09
C PRO A 17 -13.24 13.97 16.22
N ASP A 18 -13.43 15.28 16.33
CA ASP A 18 -14.43 15.95 17.17
C ASP A 18 -15.24 16.89 16.26
N PRO A 19 -16.57 16.73 16.18
CA PRO A 19 -17.42 17.58 15.34
C PRO A 19 -17.31 19.09 15.63
N ARG A 20 -17.02 19.49 16.88
CA ARG A 20 -16.86 20.92 17.26
C ARG A 20 -15.72 21.58 16.49
N TYR A 21 -14.68 20.82 16.15
CA TYR A 21 -13.51 21.28 15.42
C TYR A 21 -13.69 21.24 13.89
N LEU A 22 -14.85 20.83 13.38
CA LEU A 22 -15.11 20.89 11.94
C LEU A 22 -15.28 22.34 11.49
N TYR A 23 -14.33 22.80 10.67
CA TYR A 23 -14.49 24.01 9.89
C TYR A 23 -15.20 23.68 8.58
N LEU A 24 -16.42 24.19 8.42
CA LEU A 24 -17.24 24.02 7.22
C LEU A 24 -16.74 24.92 6.09
N SER A 25 -15.64 24.51 5.45
CA SER A 25 -15.17 25.19 4.24
C SER A 25 -16.21 25.09 3.11
N PRO A 26 -16.18 25.97 2.10
CA PRO A 26 -16.99 25.84 0.89
C PRO A 26 -17.08 24.41 0.34
N ASN A 27 -15.94 23.71 0.21
CA ASN A 27 -15.91 22.31 -0.26
C ASN A 27 -16.68 21.35 0.68
N HIS A 28 -16.60 21.55 1.99
CA HIS A 28 -17.34 20.71 2.95
C HIS A 28 -18.84 21.00 2.88
N ARG A 29 -19.25 22.27 2.73
CA ARG A 29 -20.66 22.63 2.57
C ARG A 29 -21.24 22.01 1.30
N GLU A 30 -20.55 22.17 0.18
CA GLU A 30 -20.94 21.56 -1.09
C GLU A 30 -21.05 20.03 -0.97
N ALA A 31 -20.10 19.37 -0.29
CA ALA A 31 -20.17 17.93 -0.03
C ALA A 31 -21.42 17.53 0.77
N ILE A 32 -21.76 18.27 1.84
CA ILE A 32 -22.97 18.03 2.63
C ILE A 32 -24.22 18.25 1.78
N ASP A 33 -24.27 19.31 0.98
CA ASP A 33 -25.43 19.62 0.14
C ASP A 33 -25.67 18.50 -0.90
N HIS A 34 -24.61 17.97 -1.50
CA HIS A 34 -24.70 16.79 -2.39
C HIS A 34 -25.21 15.54 -1.66
N LEU A 35 -24.74 15.29 -0.43
CA LEU A 35 -25.20 14.16 0.39
C LEU A 35 -26.68 14.28 0.72
N LEU A 36 -27.08 15.43 1.26
CA LEU A 36 -28.46 15.69 1.65
C LEU A 36 -29.39 15.62 0.44
N TYR A 37 -28.99 16.18 -0.71
CA TYR A 37 -29.72 16.02 -1.96
C TYR A 37 -29.89 14.53 -2.32
N GLY A 38 -28.81 13.74 -2.34
CA GLY A 38 -28.90 12.32 -2.69
C GLY A 38 -29.77 11.52 -1.72
N ILE A 39 -29.74 11.86 -0.43
CA ILE A 39 -30.51 11.20 0.63
C ILE A 39 -31.99 11.56 0.52
N ASN A 40 -32.31 12.86 0.47
CA ASN A 40 -33.68 13.37 0.46
C ASN A 40 -34.41 12.99 -0.83
N GLU A 41 -33.70 13.01 -1.96
CA GLU A 41 -34.24 12.62 -3.27
C GLU A 41 -34.16 11.11 -3.53
N ARG A 42 -33.87 10.31 -2.50
CA ARG A 42 -33.84 8.85 -2.50
C ARG A 42 -33.06 8.25 -3.68
N LYS A 43 -31.89 8.82 -4.00
CA LYS A 43 -31.06 8.42 -5.15
C LYS A 43 -30.37 7.06 -5.01
N GLY A 44 -30.60 6.35 -3.90
CA GLY A 44 -29.98 5.06 -3.62
C GLY A 44 -28.51 5.21 -3.27
N PHE A 45 -27.60 5.03 -4.23
CA PHE A 45 -26.16 5.10 -3.97
C PHE A 45 -25.58 6.50 -4.13
N ILE A 46 -24.75 6.87 -3.15
CA ILE A 46 -23.98 8.11 -3.13
C ILE A 46 -22.53 7.75 -2.82
N LEU A 47 -21.59 8.34 -3.56
CA LEU A 47 -20.17 8.10 -3.39
C LEU A 47 -19.43 9.40 -3.03
N ILE A 48 -18.76 9.38 -1.89
CA ILE A 48 -17.78 10.40 -1.52
C ILE A 48 -16.39 9.80 -1.52
N THR A 49 -15.51 10.42 -2.31
CA THR A 49 -14.09 10.10 -2.27
C THR A 49 -13.27 11.30 -1.86
N GLY A 50 -12.08 11.08 -1.32
CA GLY A 50 -11.18 12.16 -0.94
C GLY A 50 -9.88 11.62 -0.36
N GLY A 51 -8.81 12.41 -0.45
CA GLY A 51 -7.49 12.01 0.02
C GLY A 51 -7.45 11.66 1.52
N ILE A 52 -6.37 10.99 1.94
CA ILE A 52 -6.14 10.67 3.36
C ILE A 52 -6.08 11.97 4.16
N GLY A 53 -6.87 12.03 5.24
CA GLY A 53 -6.90 13.20 6.13
C GLY A 53 -7.65 14.41 5.59
N ALA A 54 -8.44 14.26 4.51
CA ALA A 54 -9.27 15.32 3.94
C ALA A 54 -10.50 15.70 4.79
N GLY A 55 -10.83 14.94 5.85
CA GLY A 55 -11.98 15.22 6.72
C GLY A 55 -13.23 14.38 6.46
N LYS A 56 -13.14 13.32 5.67
CA LYS A 56 -14.25 12.41 5.31
C LYS A 56 -15.03 11.86 6.51
N THR A 57 -14.37 11.27 7.50
CA THR A 57 -15.03 10.75 8.71
C THR A 57 -15.72 11.85 9.51
N THR A 58 -15.12 13.05 9.58
CA THR A 58 -15.74 14.20 10.25
C THR A 58 -16.97 14.70 9.48
N LEU A 59 -16.93 14.70 8.14
CA LEU A 59 -18.06 15.00 7.28
C LEU A 59 -19.23 14.04 7.54
N CYS A 60 -18.96 12.74 7.73
CA CYS A 60 -19.99 11.74 8.03
C CYS A 60 -20.72 12.05 9.35
N ARG A 61 -19.98 12.40 10.40
CA ARG A 61 -20.57 12.75 11.70
C ARG A 61 -21.46 14.00 11.59
N VAL A 62 -21.00 15.02 10.89
CA VAL A 62 -21.80 16.23 10.69
C VAL A 62 -23.00 16.02 9.76
N LEU A 63 -22.90 15.08 8.81
CA LEU A 63 -24.06 14.64 8.04
C LEU A 63 -25.11 14.03 8.98
N LEU A 64 -24.72 13.10 9.86
CA LEU A 64 -25.62 12.46 10.83
C LEU A 64 -26.33 13.48 11.72
N ASP A 65 -25.61 14.49 12.21
CA ASP A 65 -26.18 15.59 13.03
C ASP A 65 -27.17 16.47 12.26
N ARG A 66 -27.18 16.41 10.92
CA ARG A 66 -28.05 17.19 10.02
C ARG A 66 -29.21 16.40 9.43
N LEU A 67 -29.25 15.08 9.64
CA LEU A 67 -30.39 14.27 9.24
C LEU A 67 -31.61 14.65 10.08
N ASP A 68 -32.80 14.61 9.49
CA ASP A 68 -34.04 14.84 10.22
C ASP A 68 -34.39 13.65 11.13
N GLU A 69 -35.21 13.87 12.16
CA GLU A 69 -35.54 12.86 13.17
C GLU A 69 -36.21 11.60 12.59
N LYS A 70 -36.83 11.72 11.41
CA LYS A 70 -37.48 10.60 10.70
C LYS A 70 -36.50 9.79 9.84
N THR A 71 -35.26 10.26 9.67
CA THR A 71 -34.22 9.50 9.00
C THR A 71 -33.50 8.61 9.99
N LYS A 72 -33.62 7.30 9.80
CA LYS A 72 -32.85 6.29 10.52
C LYS A 72 -31.49 6.13 9.86
N SER A 73 -30.43 6.02 10.64
CA SER A 73 -29.06 5.92 10.13
C SER A 73 -28.32 4.74 10.74
N ALA A 74 -27.50 4.08 9.93
CA ALA A 74 -26.50 3.10 10.37
C ALA A 74 -25.12 3.54 9.90
N LEU A 75 -24.10 3.45 10.76
CA LEU A 75 -22.73 3.86 10.44
C LEU A 75 -21.76 2.69 10.60
N ILE A 76 -21.15 2.27 9.50
CA ILE A 76 -20.12 1.23 9.48
C ILE A 76 -18.75 1.87 9.29
N LEU A 77 -17.90 1.82 10.32
CA LEU A 77 -16.54 2.38 10.30
C LEU A 77 -15.44 1.36 9.95
N ASN A 78 -15.68 0.07 10.20
CA ASN A 78 -14.71 -1.00 9.95
C ASN A 78 -15.16 -1.83 8.74
N SER A 79 -14.38 -1.81 7.67
CA SER A 79 -14.72 -2.40 6.37
C SER A 79 -14.03 -3.75 6.09
N TYR A 80 -13.26 -4.31 7.03
CA TYR A 80 -12.75 -5.69 6.95
C TYR A 80 -13.78 -6.69 7.48
N ILE A 81 -14.87 -6.87 6.75
CA ILE A 81 -16.02 -7.68 7.16
C ILE A 81 -16.43 -8.62 6.04
N SER A 82 -16.89 -9.81 6.41
CA SER A 82 -17.56 -10.73 5.49
C SER A 82 -18.96 -10.22 5.11
N ASP A 83 -19.58 -10.86 4.11
CA ASP A 83 -20.91 -10.50 3.64
C ASP A 83 -22.01 -10.70 4.70
N ILE A 84 -21.89 -11.74 5.53
CA ILE A 84 -22.83 -12.01 6.62
C ILE A 84 -22.61 -11.09 7.82
N GLU A 85 -21.35 -10.77 8.15
CA GLU A 85 -21.02 -9.81 9.21
C GLU A 85 -21.52 -8.41 8.87
N LEU A 86 -21.42 -7.99 7.60
CA LEU A 86 -21.99 -6.72 7.15
C LEU A 86 -23.50 -6.67 7.42
N LEU A 87 -24.24 -7.70 7.03
CA LEU A 87 -25.70 -7.74 7.22
C LEU A 87 -26.08 -7.68 8.70
N LYS A 88 -25.35 -8.43 9.53
CA LYS A 88 -25.53 -8.41 10.97
C LYS A 88 -25.31 -7.01 11.54
N LEU A 89 -24.20 -6.38 11.20
CA LEU A 89 -23.87 -5.02 11.65
C LEU A 89 -24.91 -4.00 11.18
N ILE A 90 -25.40 -4.10 9.94
CA ILE A 90 -26.44 -3.19 9.43
C ILE A 90 -27.72 -3.31 10.28
N VAL A 91 -28.17 -4.53 10.55
CA VAL A 91 -29.37 -4.79 11.35
C VAL A 91 -29.18 -4.28 12.78
N GLU A 92 -28.01 -4.53 13.39
CA GLU A 92 -27.67 -4.05 14.74
C GLU A 92 -27.64 -2.52 14.82
N GLU A 93 -26.99 -1.84 13.87
CA GLU A 93 -26.86 -0.38 13.83
C GLU A 93 -28.22 0.32 13.58
N PHE A 94 -29.10 -0.27 12.76
CA PHE A 94 -30.48 0.22 12.63
C PHE A 94 -31.36 -0.09 13.84
N GLY A 95 -30.90 -0.90 14.79
CA GLY A 95 -31.66 -1.30 15.98
C GLY A 95 -32.76 -2.31 15.68
N VAL A 96 -32.61 -3.12 14.63
CA VAL A 96 -33.62 -4.09 14.18
C VAL A 96 -33.44 -5.42 14.92
N GLY A 97 -34.49 -5.88 15.59
CA GLY A 97 -34.51 -7.18 16.26
C GLY A 97 -34.80 -8.32 15.29
N ILE A 98 -34.09 -9.44 15.42
CA ILE A 98 -34.38 -10.69 14.70
C ILE A 98 -35.05 -11.67 15.65
N ASN A 99 -36.33 -11.98 15.40
CA ASN A 99 -37.06 -13.00 16.15
C ASN A 99 -36.82 -14.39 15.53
N THR A 100 -35.86 -15.15 16.07
CA THR A 100 -35.73 -16.57 15.77
C THR A 100 -36.67 -17.37 16.66
N GLY A 101 -37.93 -17.51 16.23
CA GLY A 101 -38.99 -18.16 17.00
C GLY A 101 -38.77 -19.63 17.40
N ASN A 102 -37.58 -20.23 17.24
CA ASN A 102 -37.26 -21.62 17.60
C ASN A 102 -35.75 -21.94 17.73
N ASN A 103 -34.92 -21.05 18.31
CA ASN A 103 -33.50 -21.35 18.63
C ASN A 103 -32.65 -21.92 17.46
N ARG A 104 -33.07 -21.68 16.21
CA ARG A 104 -32.36 -22.08 15.00
C ARG A 104 -31.27 -21.07 14.67
N GLU A 105 -30.22 -21.54 14.00
CA GLU A 105 -29.15 -20.69 13.50
C GLU A 105 -29.72 -19.61 12.57
N ILE A 106 -29.26 -18.36 12.77
CA ILE A 106 -29.68 -17.21 11.97
C ILE A 106 -29.02 -17.32 10.60
N THR A 107 -29.83 -17.31 9.55
CA THR A 107 -29.34 -17.38 8.18
C THR A 107 -29.21 -15.98 7.57
N LYS A 108 -28.49 -15.88 6.45
CA LYS A 108 -28.41 -14.66 5.64
C LYS A 108 -29.79 -14.08 5.28
N LYS A 109 -30.75 -14.97 4.99
CA LYS A 109 -32.13 -14.59 4.64
C LYS A 109 -32.83 -13.89 5.81
N ASP A 110 -32.61 -14.36 7.03
CA ASP A 110 -33.26 -13.79 8.22
C ASP A 110 -32.84 -12.32 8.44
N TYR A 111 -31.57 -11.98 8.18
CA TYR A 111 -31.10 -10.58 8.21
C TYR A 111 -31.75 -9.73 7.12
N VAL A 112 -31.84 -10.26 5.90
CA VAL A 112 -32.43 -9.53 4.76
C VAL A 112 -33.93 -9.31 4.97
N ASP A 113 -34.66 -10.31 5.45
CA ASP A 113 -36.11 -10.22 5.69
C ASP A 113 -36.42 -9.23 6.82
N ALA A 114 -35.62 -9.25 7.91
CA ALA A 114 -35.74 -8.30 9.00
C ALA A 114 -35.46 -6.86 8.54
N LEU A 115 -34.37 -6.67 7.78
CA LEU A 115 -34.02 -5.36 7.23
C LEU A 115 -35.11 -4.85 6.27
N ASN A 116 -35.61 -5.70 5.36
CA ASN A 116 -36.66 -5.31 4.42
C ASN A 116 -37.95 -4.88 5.14
N SER A 117 -38.36 -5.63 6.17
CA SER A 117 -39.55 -5.32 6.97
C SER A 117 -39.41 -3.96 7.66
N PHE A 118 -38.25 -3.73 8.31
CA PHE A 118 -37.92 -2.45 8.93
C PHE A 118 -37.93 -1.29 7.92
N LEU A 119 -37.32 -1.46 6.76
CA LEU A 119 -37.23 -0.43 5.73
C LEU A 119 -38.62 -0.06 5.17
N LEU A 120 -39.50 -1.05 4.96
CA LEU A 120 -40.88 -0.82 4.54
C LEU A 120 -41.71 -0.09 5.60
N GLU A 121 -41.57 -0.46 6.88
CA GLU A 121 -42.24 0.20 7.99
C GLU A 121 -41.76 1.66 8.16
N ASN A 122 -40.45 1.87 8.08
CA ASN A 122 -39.89 3.22 8.16
C ASN A 122 -40.39 4.08 6.99
N PHE A 123 -40.44 3.53 5.78
CA PHE A 123 -40.96 4.22 4.60
C PHE A 123 -42.46 4.53 4.69
N SER A 124 -43.28 3.60 5.18
CA SER A 124 -44.74 3.81 5.32
C SER A 124 -45.08 4.90 6.36
N ASN A 125 -44.21 5.09 7.35
CA ASN A 125 -44.26 6.19 8.30
C ASN A 125 -43.68 7.52 7.77
N GLY A 126 -43.30 7.56 6.48
CA GLY A 126 -42.71 8.73 5.82
C GLY A 126 -41.27 9.01 6.20
N GLY A 127 -40.57 8.04 6.79
CA GLY A 127 -39.16 8.12 7.18
C GLY A 127 -38.20 7.77 6.04
N ASN A 128 -36.90 7.93 6.32
CA ASN A 128 -35.81 7.60 5.41
C ASN A 128 -34.75 6.71 6.08
N ALA A 129 -33.93 5.98 5.33
CA ALA A 129 -32.96 5.05 5.91
C ALA A 129 -31.58 5.16 5.24
N VAL A 130 -30.62 5.74 5.96
CA VAL A 130 -29.28 6.01 5.44
C VAL A 130 -28.27 5.01 6.02
N LEU A 131 -27.57 4.29 5.14
CA LEU A 131 -26.43 3.45 5.50
C LEU A 131 -25.14 4.15 5.07
N LEU A 132 -24.32 4.57 6.05
CA LEU A 132 -23.01 5.16 5.81
C LEU A 132 -21.93 4.10 6.00
N ILE A 133 -21.02 3.98 5.03
CA ILE A 133 -19.88 3.06 5.10
C ILE A 133 -18.61 3.85 4.86
N ASP A 134 -17.81 4.02 5.91
CA ASP A 134 -16.50 4.68 5.82
C ASP A 134 -15.41 3.69 5.43
N GLU A 135 -14.30 4.21 4.89
CA GLU A 135 -13.18 3.44 4.36
C GLU A 135 -13.62 2.30 3.40
N ALA A 136 -14.61 2.58 2.54
CA ALA A 136 -15.25 1.60 1.67
C ALA A 136 -14.30 0.99 0.61
N GLN A 137 -13.10 1.56 0.39
CA GLN A 137 -12.08 0.94 -0.45
C GLN A 137 -11.51 -0.37 0.12
N ASN A 138 -11.70 -0.66 1.41
CA ASN A 138 -11.27 -1.93 1.99
C ASN A 138 -12.33 -3.04 1.87
N LEU A 139 -13.54 -2.72 1.39
CA LEU A 139 -14.57 -3.73 1.15
C LEU A 139 -14.15 -4.68 0.05
N SER A 140 -14.41 -5.98 0.26
CA SER A 140 -14.22 -6.97 -0.80
C SER A 140 -15.24 -6.79 -1.92
N ARG A 141 -14.96 -7.35 -3.10
CA ARG A 141 -15.89 -7.34 -4.23
C ARG A 141 -17.23 -8.01 -3.89
N ASP A 142 -17.19 -9.12 -3.15
CA ASP A 142 -18.40 -9.85 -2.76
C ASP A 142 -19.29 -9.02 -1.83
N VAL A 143 -18.68 -8.22 -0.96
CA VAL A 143 -19.39 -7.30 -0.06
C VAL A 143 -19.99 -6.12 -0.83
N LEU A 144 -19.27 -5.57 -1.82
CA LEU A 144 -19.81 -4.54 -2.72
C LEU A 144 -20.99 -5.05 -3.56
N GLU A 145 -20.93 -6.30 -4.03
CA GLU A 145 -22.06 -6.95 -4.68
C GLU A 145 -23.22 -7.18 -3.72
N GLN A 146 -22.97 -7.55 -2.46
CA GLN A 146 -24.01 -7.64 -1.44
C GLN A 146 -24.70 -6.29 -1.20
N LEU A 147 -23.95 -5.19 -1.12
CA LEU A 147 -24.51 -3.84 -1.03
C LEU A 147 -25.34 -3.49 -2.26
N ARG A 148 -24.88 -3.88 -3.47
CA ARG A 148 -25.65 -3.73 -4.70
C ARG A 148 -26.98 -4.47 -4.63
N MET A 149 -27.00 -5.66 -4.04
CA MET A 149 -28.23 -6.44 -3.83
C MET A 149 -29.15 -5.78 -2.80
N LEU A 150 -28.62 -5.24 -1.71
CA LEU A 150 -29.43 -4.52 -0.72
C LEU A 150 -30.10 -3.27 -1.29
N SER A 151 -29.48 -2.58 -2.26
CA SER A 151 -30.14 -1.43 -2.90
C SER A 151 -31.28 -1.79 -3.87
N ASN A 152 -31.56 -3.09 -4.07
CA ASN A 152 -32.82 -3.57 -4.67
C ASN A 152 -33.98 -3.59 -3.68
N LEU A 153 -33.75 -3.32 -2.39
CA LEU A 153 -34.84 -3.11 -1.45
C LEU A 153 -35.49 -1.76 -1.79
N GLU A 154 -36.51 -1.82 -2.63
CA GLU A 154 -37.23 -0.68 -3.18
C GLU A 154 -38.72 -1.01 -3.32
N THR A 155 -39.55 0.04 -3.37
CA THR A 155 -40.93 -0.07 -3.85
C THR A 155 -40.93 0.07 -5.38
N GLU A 156 -42.09 -0.08 -6.02
CA GLU A 156 -42.21 0.20 -7.47
C GLU A 156 -41.80 1.62 -7.88
N ARG A 157 -41.71 2.55 -6.93
CA ARG A 157 -41.49 3.98 -7.20
C ARG A 157 -40.24 4.55 -6.53
N GLU A 158 -39.83 4.01 -5.39
CA GLU A 158 -38.88 4.67 -4.50
C GLU A 158 -37.89 3.69 -3.87
N LYS A 159 -36.63 4.13 -3.73
CA LYS A 159 -35.59 3.42 -2.97
C LYS A 159 -35.89 3.49 -1.48
N LEU A 160 -35.82 2.34 -0.80
CA LEU A 160 -36.06 2.27 0.64
C LEU A 160 -34.82 2.59 1.48
N ILE A 161 -33.62 2.41 0.92
CA ILE A 161 -32.33 2.63 1.59
C ILE A 161 -31.39 3.47 0.73
N GLN A 162 -30.69 4.41 1.35
CA GLN A 162 -29.69 5.27 0.73
C GLN A 162 -28.31 4.89 1.26
N ILE A 163 -27.45 4.39 0.39
CA ILE A 163 -26.14 3.86 0.75
C ILE A 163 -25.08 4.90 0.37
N VAL A 164 -24.46 5.49 1.39
CA VAL A 164 -23.37 6.44 1.26
C VAL A 164 -22.05 5.70 1.43
N LEU A 165 -21.32 5.54 0.33
CA LEU A 165 -19.96 4.99 0.34
C LEU A 165 -18.96 6.13 0.49
N ILE A 166 -18.17 6.10 1.56
CA ILE A 166 -17.10 7.05 1.81
C ILE A 166 -15.76 6.32 1.72
N GLY A 167 -14.83 6.85 0.94
CA GLY A 167 -13.54 6.19 0.77
C GLY A 167 -12.43 7.06 0.22
N GLN A 168 -11.28 6.43 0.01
CA GLN A 168 -10.13 7.04 -0.64
C GLN A 168 -10.32 7.04 -2.17
N PRO A 169 -9.54 7.82 -2.95
CA PRO A 169 -9.71 7.91 -4.41
C PRO A 169 -9.63 6.55 -5.12
N GLU A 170 -8.90 5.59 -4.56
CA GLU A 170 -8.75 4.20 -5.01
C GLU A 170 -10.10 3.47 -5.10
N LEU A 171 -11.10 3.89 -4.31
CA LEU A 171 -12.47 3.36 -4.40
C LEU A 171 -13.08 3.59 -5.79
N ASN A 172 -12.73 4.69 -6.48
CA ASN A 172 -13.21 4.93 -7.84
C ASN A 172 -12.66 3.87 -8.82
N ASP A 173 -11.40 3.46 -8.65
CA ASP A 173 -10.78 2.42 -9.49
C ASP A 173 -11.43 1.06 -9.23
N ILE A 174 -11.71 0.74 -7.95
CA ILE A 174 -12.39 -0.50 -7.57
C ILE A 174 -13.79 -0.54 -8.20
N ILE A 175 -14.61 0.49 -7.97
CA ILE A 175 -15.98 0.57 -8.50
C ILE A 175 -15.99 0.63 -10.03
N GLY A 176 -14.99 1.26 -10.65
CA GLY A 176 -14.85 1.35 -12.10
C GLY A 176 -14.44 0.04 -12.79
N ALA A 177 -14.08 -1.00 -12.01
CA ALA A 177 -13.72 -2.30 -12.57
C ALA A 177 -14.89 -2.93 -13.35
N PRO A 178 -14.63 -3.64 -14.47
CA PRO A 178 -15.70 -4.26 -15.27
C PRO A 178 -16.64 -5.17 -14.48
N SER A 179 -16.15 -5.85 -13.45
CA SER A 179 -16.94 -6.74 -12.60
C SER A 179 -17.96 -6.00 -11.72
N LEU A 180 -17.74 -4.72 -11.42
CA LEU A 180 -18.62 -3.89 -10.58
C LEU A 180 -19.42 -2.86 -11.40
N ARG A 181 -19.45 -2.99 -12.73
CA ARG A 181 -20.18 -2.06 -13.62
C ARG A 181 -21.64 -1.85 -13.19
N GLN A 182 -22.33 -2.92 -12.78
CA GLN A 182 -23.72 -2.83 -12.33
C GLN A 182 -23.90 -2.00 -11.05
N LEU A 183 -22.92 -2.02 -10.14
CA LEU A 183 -22.92 -1.14 -8.97
C LEU A 183 -22.57 0.29 -9.38
N ASN A 184 -21.56 0.44 -10.25
CA ASN A 184 -21.09 1.73 -10.74
C ASN A 184 -22.22 2.56 -11.38
N ASP A 185 -23.06 1.92 -12.19
CA ASP A 185 -24.20 2.55 -12.89
C ASP A 185 -25.31 2.99 -11.92
N ARG A 186 -25.35 2.43 -10.70
CA ARG A 186 -26.33 2.81 -9.66
C ARG A 186 -25.90 4.00 -8.82
N ILE A 187 -24.63 4.40 -8.89
CA ILE A 187 -24.12 5.55 -8.12
C ILE A 187 -24.49 6.83 -8.86
N LEU A 188 -25.59 7.44 -8.44
CA LEU A 188 -26.16 8.63 -9.07
C LEU A 188 -25.51 9.93 -8.60
N VAL A 189 -24.95 9.93 -7.39
CA VAL A 189 -24.31 11.12 -6.81
C VAL A 189 -22.86 10.80 -6.48
N ARG A 190 -21.94 11.62 -7.00
CA ARG A 190 -20.50 11.51 -6.74
C ARG A 190 -19.95 12.84 -6.31
N TYR A 191 -19.16 12.84 -5.25
CA TYR A 191 -18.42 14.02 -4.82
C TYR A 191 -16.98 13.67 -4.46
N PHE A 192 -16.06 14.54 -4.86
CA PHE A 192 -14.66 14.44 -4.48
C PHE A 192 -14.32 15.55 -3.47
N LEU A 193 -14.10 15.16 -2.22
CA LEU A 193 -13.72 16.07 -1.14
C LEU A 193 -12.27 16.54 -1.33
N LYS A 194 -12.15 17.77 -1.84
CA LYS A 194 -10.87 18.43 -2.08
C LYS A 194 -10.23 18.89 -0.77
N PRO A 195 -8.88 18.95 -0.69
CA PRO A 195 -8.17 19.64 0.37
C PRO A 195 -8.61 21.11 0.51
N LEU A 196 -8.27 21.74 1.63
CA LEU A 196 -8.55 23.15 1.86
C LEU A 196 -7.75 24.02 0.91
N GLY A 197 -8.37 25.05 0.35
CA GLY A 197 -7.67 26.07 -0.45
C GLY A 197 -6.81 26.99 0.41
N GLU A 198 -5.90 27.73 -0.22
CA GLU A 198 -5.02 28.68 0.48
C GLU A 198 -5.82 29.76 1.24
N MET A 199 -6.91 30.23 0.64
CA MET A 199 -7.83 31.21 1.26
C MET A 199 -8.61 30.63 2.44
N GLU A 200 -8.82 29.31 2.47
CA GLU A 200 -9.60 28.62 3.51
C GLU A 200 -8.74 28.23 4.72
N LEU A 201 -7.44 28.03 4.49
CA LEU A 201 -6.50 27.52 5.48
C LEU A 201 -6.38 28.43 6.72
N LYS A 202 -6.42 29.75 6.51
CA LYS A 202 -6.41 30.71 7.63
C LYS A 202 -7.64 30.52 8.54
N GLY A 203 -8.83 30.51 7.95
CA GLY A 203 -10.09 30.32 8.68
C GLY A 203 -10.15 28.97 9.40
N TYR A 204 -9.60 27.92 8.79
CA TYR A 204 -9.46 26.61 9.44
C TYR A 204 -8.62 26.66 10.73
N VAL A 205 -7.43 27.25 10.65
CA VAL A 205 -6.51 27.36 11.80
C VAL A 205 -7.12 28.22 12.90
N GLU A 206 -7.71 29.36 12.54
CA GLU A 206 -8.35 30.26 13.49
C GLU A 206 -9.56 29.62 14.17
N HIS A 207 -10.43 28.92 13.41
CA HIS A 207 -11.56 28.17 13.95
C HIS A 207 -11.12 27.20 15.05
N ARG A 208 -10.11 26.37 14.76
CA ARG A 208 -9.62 25.38 15.74
C ARG A 208 -9.02 26.03 16.98
N LEU A 209 -8.33 27.17 16.83
CA LEU A 209 -7.82 27.92 17.97
C LEU A 209 -8.96 28.49 18.83
N VAL A 210 -10.00 29.05 18.21
CA VAL A 210 -11.17 29.60 18.91
C VAL A 210 -11.91 28.51 19.68
N VAL A 211 -12.17 27.36 19.05
CA VAL A 211 -12.84 26.22 19.71
C VAL A 211 -12.04 25.72 20.92
N ALA A 212 -10.70 25.76 20.87
CA ALA A 212 -9.84 25.41 21.99
C ALA A 212 -9.69 26.50 23.07
N GLY A 213 -10.48 27.58 22.99
CA GLY A 213 -10.49 28.66 23.97
C GLY A 213 -9.42 29.74 23.75
N SER A 214 -8.85 29.87 22.54
CA SER A 214 -7.95 30.99 22.24
C SER A 214 -8.71 32.32 22.20
N HIS A 215 -8.19 33.32 22.91
CA HIS A 215 -8.73 34.69 22.94
C HIS A 215 -7.92 35.65 22.06
N GLY A 216 -7.24 35.13 21.03
CA GLY A 216 -6.40 35.93 20.12
C GLY A 216 -4.93 36.08 20.53
N ASN A 217 -4.49 35.38 21.59
CA ASN A 217 -3.11 35.46 22.08
C ASN A 217 -2.10 34.80 21.12
N ILE A 218 -2.54 33.91 20.25
CA ILE A 218 -1.67 33.18 19.30
C ILE A 218 -1.84 33.78 17.92
N THR A 219 -0.75 34.27 17.34
CA THR A 219 -0.78 34.89 16.01
C THR A 219 0.07 34.11 15.01
N PHE A 220 -0.49 33.75 13.86
CA PHE A 220 0.26 33.19 12.73
C PHE A 220 0.53 34.30 11.71
N THR A 221 1.79 34.47 11.30
CA THR A 221 2.13 35.48 10.29
C THR A 221 1.67 35.06 8.89
N GLY A 222 1.52 36.00 7.96
CA GLY A 222 1.23 35.66 6.56
C GLY A 222 2.25 34.69 5.94
N GLY A 223 3.53 34.82 6.33
CA GLY A 223 4.58 33.86 5.95
C GLY A 223 4.41 32.48 6.58
N ALA A 224 3.83 32.39 7.78
CA ALA A 224 3.48 31.13 8.42
C ALA A 224 2.39 30.40 7.64
N TYR A 225 1.30 31.09 7.27
CA TYR A 225 0.22 30.49 6.48
C TYR A 225 0.68 30.01 5.10
N LYS A 226 1.48 30.81 4.37
CA LYS A 226 2.04 30.39 3.08
C LYS A 226 2.91 29.13 3.20
N ARG A 227 3.79 29.09 4.20
CA ARG A 227 4.63 27.90 4.47
C ARG A 227 3.78 26.70 4.90
N LEU A 228 2.79 26.92 5.74
CA LEU A 228 1.89 25.88 6.23
C LEU A 228 1.09 25.27 5.08
N PHE A 229 0.54 26.09 4.18
CA PHE A 229 -0.14 25.62 2.97
C PHE A 229 0.80 24.80 2.08
N SER A 230 2.00 25.33 1.76
CA SER A 230 2.98 24.63 0.94
C SER A 230 3.44 23.28 1.52
N ARG A 231 3.55 23.16 2.85
CA ARG A 231 3.99 21.94 3.54
C ARG A 231 2.87 20.94 3.78
N SER A 232 1.63 21.41 3.94
CA SER A 232 0.47 20.56 4.20
C SER A 232 -0.31 20.19 2.94
N GLU A 233 -0.14 20.94 1.85
CA GLU A 233 -0.95 20.87 0.63
C GLU A 233 -2.46 21.07 0.90
N GLY A 234 -2.78 21.82 1.97
CA GLY A 234 -4.17 22.06 2.39
C GLY A 234 -4.83 20.86 3.07
N ILE A 235 -4.11 19.77 3.34
CA ILE A 235 -4.67 18.55 3.95
C ILE A 235 -4.85 18.77 5.46
N PRO A 236 -6.09 18.75 6.00
CA PRO A 236 -6.38 19.02 7.42
C PRO A 236 -5.51 18.24 8.41
N ARG A 237 -5.31 16.93 8.19
CA ARG A 237 -4.47 16.10 9.06
C ARG A 237 -3.02 16.61 9.15
N ARG A 238 -2.44 17.01 8.01
CA ARG A 238 -1.07 17.56 7.95
C ARG A 238 -1.02 18.95 8.58
N ILE A 239 -2.02 19.80 8.32
CA ILE A 239 -2.15 21.11 8.96
C ILE A 239 -2.12 20.96 10.48
N ASN A 240 -2.95 20.07 11.02
CA ASN A 240 -3.03 19.81 12.45
C ASN A 240 -1.69 19.36 13.04
N SER A 241 -1.04 18.35 12.44
CA SER A 241 0.26 17.88 12.92
C SER A 241 1.31 18.99 12.92
N ILE A 242 1.41 19.76 11.83
CA ILE A 242 2.39 20.85 11.72
C ILE A 242 2.09 21.97 12.72
N CYS A 243 0.82 22.35 12.88
CA CYS A 243 0.41 23.38 13.83
C CYS A 243 0.65 22.96 15.30
N ASP A 244 0.33 21.72 15.67
CA ASP A 244 0.60 21.19 17.02
C ASP A 244 2.10 21.27 17.35
N ARG A 245 2.95 20.79 16.43
CA ARG A 245 4.41 20.86 16.57
C ARG A 245 4.92 22.31 16.58
N ALA A 246 4.31 23.20 15.79
CA ALA A 246 4.66 24.61 15.76
C ALA A 246 4.33 25.33 17.07
N LEU A 247 3.18 25.04 17.69
CA LEU A 247 2.82 25.58 19.01
C LEU A 247 3.77 25.08 20.09
N LEU A 248 4.19 23.82 20.04
CA LEU A 248 5.20 23.29 20.95
C LEU A 248 6.55 24.02 20.79
N ILE A 249 7.01 24.25 19.55
CA ILE A 249 8.24 25.00 19.29
C ILE A 249 8.12 26.45 19.76
N ALA A 250 6.99 27.11 19.51
CA ALA A 250 6.73 28.48 19.95
C ALA A 250 6.75 28.59 21.49
N TYR A 251 6.10 27.64 22.17
CA TYR A 251 6.14 27.50 23.62
C TYR A 251 7.57 27.39 24.17
N THR A 252 8.41 26.50 23.59
CA THR A 252 9.81 26.35 24.05
C THR A 252 10.66 27.62 23.87
N LYS A 253 10.19 28.57 23.05
CA LYS A 253 10.86 29.86 22.81
C LYS A 253 10.19 31.03 23.54
N GLY A 254 9.14 30.77 24.33
CA GLY A 254 8.33 31.82 24.95
C GLY A 254 7.65 32.76 23.95
N ALA A 255 7.38 32.30 22.73
CA ALA A 255 6.85 33.12 21.64
C ALA A 255 5.35 32.90 21.45
N TYR A 256 4.59 34.00 21.30
CA TYR A 256 3.16 34.01 20.96
C TYR A 256 2.89 34.12 19.45
N THR A 257 3.92 34.44 18.67
CA THR A 257 3.84 34.58 17.22
C THR A 257 4.47 33.39 16.52
N VAL A 258 3.67 32.62 15.79
CA VAL A 258 4.11 31.53 14.92
C VAL A 258 4.51 32.11 13.56
N THR A 259 5.80 32.00 13.24
CA THR A 259 6.37 32.50 11.97
C THR A 259 6.56 31.37 10.96
N GLY A 260 6.81 31.71 9.70
CA GLY A 260 7.16 30.74 8.67
C GLY A 260 8.37 29.87 9.00
N THR A 261 9.33 30.37 9.78
CA THR A 261 10.49 29.57 10.20
C THR A 261 10.13 28.53 11.27
N ILE A 262 9.18 28.85 12.15
CA ILE A 262 8.64 27.88 13.13
C ILE A 262 7.87 26.78 12.41
N ILE A 263 7.03 27.14 11.43
CA ILE A 263 6.29 26.17 10.60
C ILE A 263 7.25 25.26 9.84
N GLU A 264 8.27 25.83 9.22
CA GLU A 264 9.26 25.08 8.46
C GLU A 264 10.02 24.09 9.37
N LYS A 265 10.41 24.53 10.57
CA LYS A 265 11.01 23.65 11.56
C LYS A 265 10.05 22.55 12.00
N ALA A 266 8.79 22.88 12.27
CA ALA A 266 7.77 21.92 12.66
C ALA A 266 7.51 20.85 11.59
N ALA A 267 7.45 21.26 10.32
CA ALA A 267 7.29 20.33 9.20
C ALA A 267 8.51 19.42 9.04
N ASN A 268 9.73 19.96 9.14
CA ASN A 268 10.96 19.17 9.06
C ASN A 268 11.12 18.23 10.27
N ASP A 269 10.66 18.62 11.44
CA ASP A 269 10.65 17.75 12.62
C ASP A 269 9.72 16.54 12.46
N LEU A 270 8.63 16.68 11.71
CA LEU A 270 7.63 15.63 11.47
C LEU A 270 7.96 14.75 10.27
N TYR A 271 8.52 15.36 9.22
CA TYR A 271 8.68 14.72 7.90
C TYR A 271 10.13 14.69 7.41
N GLY A 272 11.07 15.30 8.13
CA GLY A 272 12.44 15.58 7.71
C GLY A 272 13.51 14.60 8.19
N SER A 273 13.16 13.34 8.50
CA SER A 273 14.15 12.24 8.52
C SER A 273 14.59 11.85 7.10
N GLY A 274 14.93 12.86 6.29
CA GLY A 274 15.54 12.77 4.98
C GLY A 274 16.56 13.89 4.90
N VAL A 275 17.84 13.52 4.91
CA VAL A 275 18.98 14.43 4.89
C VAL A 275 18.81 15.47 3.78
N VAL A 276 18.61 16.73 4.16
CA VAL A 276 18.68 17.87 3.24
C VAL A 276 20.12 18.37 3.23
N ILE A 277 20.87 18.01 2.20
CA ILE A 277 22.13 18.70 1.87
C ILE A 277 21.77 20.13 1.46
N LYS A 278 22.22 21.11 2.25
CA LYS A 278 22.12 22.53 1.93
C LYS A 278 22.76 22.80 0.56
N LYS A 279 21.99 23.29 -0.40
CA LYS A 279 22.55 23.97 -1.58
C LYS A 279 23.09 25.34 -1.12
N GLY A 280 24.40 25.42 -0.94
CA GLY A 280 25.14 26.69 -0.98
C GLY A 280 25.41 27.04 -2.45
N GLY A 281 25.08 28.28 -2.84
CA GLY A 281 25.32 28.78 -4.18
C GLY A 281 26.73 29.37 -4.37
N LEU A 282 27.13 29.37 -5.66
CA LEU A 282 28.14 30.19 -6.34
C LEU A 282 29.64 30.02 -5.95
N PHE A 283 30.49 29.55 -6.87
CA PHE A 283 31.26 30.41 -7.81
C PHE A 283 32.15 29.57 -8.75
N SER A 284 32.62 30.19 -9.84
CA SER A 284 33.19 29.65 -11.09
C SER A 284 34.57 28.98 -11.02
N TRP A 285 34.75 27.86 -11.75
CA TRP A 285 35.98 27.62 -12.54
C TRP A 285 35.75 26.57 -13.66
N VAL A 286 35.57 27.04 -14.89
CA VAL A 286 35.83 26.31 -16.14
C VAL A 286 37.26 26.76 -16.53
N ARG A 287 38.31 25.97 -16.75
CA ARG A 287 38.55 24.62 -17.33
C ARG A 287 40.02 24.21 -16.95
N PRO A 288 40.52 22.96 -17.15
CA PRO A 288 40.36 22.16 -18.36
C PRO A 288 40.00 20.69 -18.11
N LEU A 289 38.70 20.38 -18.11
CA LEU A 289 38.22 18.98 -18.07
C LEU A 289 38.48 18.20 -19.37
N HIS A 290 38.73 18.90 -20.49
CA HIS A 290 38.86 18.27 -21.82
C HIS A 290 40.17 17.51 -22.00
N ILE A 291 41.23 17.91 -21.30
CA ILE A 291 42.54 17.23 -21.37
C ILE A 291 42.47 15.89 -20.62
N ILE A 292 41.76 15.85 -19.49
CA ILE A 292 41.56 14.64 -18.68
C ILE A 292 40.62 13.66 -19.40
N LEU A 293 39.58 14.17 -20.05
CA LEU A 293 38.64 13.34 -20.83
C LEU A 293 39.31 12.71 -22.06
N PHE A 294 40.20 13.44 -22.75
CA PHE A 294 40.94 12.91 -23.91
C PHE A 294 42.01 11.89 -23.51
N ALA A 295 42.71 12.11 -22.40
CA ALA A 295 43.67 11.14 -21.85
C ALA A 295 42.98 9.85 -21.37
N PHE A 296 41.79 9.96 -20.79
CA PHE A 296 40.98 8.82 -20.36
C PHE A 296 40.49 7.97 -21.55
N ILE A 297 40.07 8.61 -22.64
CA ILE A 297 39.63 7.90 -23.86
C ILE A 297 40.80 7.14 -24.51
N LEU A 298 42.01 7.71 -24.53
CA LEU A 298 43.22 7.03 -25.03
C LEU A 298 43.65 5.84 -24.16
N LEU A 299 43.49 5.95 -22.83
CA LEU A 299 43.77 4.87 -21.87
C LEU A 299 42.79 3.70 -22.01
N VAL A 300 41.51 4.01 -22.25
CA VAL A 300 40.47 3.00 -22.50
C VAL A 300 40.68 2.32 -23.85
N SER A 301 41.09 3.04 -24.90
CA SER A 301 41.38 2.41 -26.20
C SER A 301 42.60 1.48 -26.14
N ALA A 302 43.67 1.85 -25.42
CA ALA A 302 44.84 0.99 -25.25
C ALA A 302 44.54 -0.27 -24.42
N GLY A 303 43.66 -0.16 -23.42
CA GLY A 303 43.21 -1.29 -22.60
C GLY A 303 42.36 -2.31 -23.37
N VAL A 304 41.48 -1.84 -24.27
CA VAL A 304 40.62 -2.71 -25.09
C VAL A 304 41.46 -3.47 -26.13
N THR A 305 42.46 -2.84 -26.75
CA THR A 305 43.35 -3.51 -27.71
C THR A 305 44.27 -4.53 -27.02
N GLY A 306 44.76 -4.23 -25.81
CA GLY A 306 45.55 -5.18 -25.00
C GLY A 306 44.72 -6.38 -24.51
N PHE A 307 43.47 -6.16 -24.10
CA PHE A 307 42.58 -7.22 -23.64
C PHE A 307 42.18 -8.19 -24.76
N ILE A 308 41.99 -7.68 -25.99
CA ILE A 308 41.71 -8.52 -27.17
C ILE A 308 42.95 -9.35 -27.56
N TYR A 309 44.16 -8.80 -27.43
CA TYR A 309 45.40 -9.53 -27.72
C TYR A 309 45.72 -10.63 -26.68
N LEU A 310 45.49 -10.36 -25.39
CA LEU A 310 45.67 -11.38 -24.33
C LEU A 310 44.60 -12.49 -24.39
N LYS A 311 43.35 -12.15 -24.74
CA LYS A 311 42.27 -13.14 -24.90
C LYS A 311 42.56 -14.11 -26.06
N HIS A 312 43.16 -13.62 -27.15
CA HIS A 312 43.54 -14.45 -28.30
C HIS A 312 44.73 -15.39 -28.03
N MET A 313 45.62 -15.06 -27.07
CA MET A 313 46.69 -15.97 -26.64
C MET A 313 46.24 -17.03 -25.62
N TYR A 314 45.24 -16.73 -24.78
CA TYR A 314 44.74 -17.67 -23.77
C TYR A 314 43.89 -18.80 -24.39
N GLU A 315 43.11 -18.51 -25.43
CA GLU A 315 42.30 -19.50 -26.17
C GLU A 315 43.14 -20.46 -27.02
N ALA A 316 44.41 -20.15 -27.29
CA ALA A 316 45.33 -21.01 -28.05
C ALA A 316 46.11 -22.05 -27.20
N SER A 317 46.06 -21.97 -25.86
CA SER A 317 46.82 -22.86 -24.97
C SER A 317 45.98 -23.84 -24.14
N LEU A 318 44.67 -23.61 -23.98
CA LEU A 318 43.79 -24.45 -23.16
C LEU A 318 43.07 -25.58 -23.93
N SER A 319 43.26 -25.68 -25.24
CA SER A 319 42.69 -26.76 -26.07
C SER A 319 43.55 -28.05 -26.09
N ARG A 320 44.70 -28.06 -25.42
CA ARG A 320 45.62 -29.22 -25.35
C ARG A 320 45.65 -30.00 -24.02
N GLN A 321 44.99 -29.53 -22.95
CA GLN A 321 44.97 -30.27 -21.66
C GLN A 321 43.59 -30.75 -21.18
N LEU A 322 42.50 -30.45 -21.90
CA LEU A 322 41.14 -30.88 -21.51
C LEU A 322 40.57 -32.04 -22.33
N LYS A 323 41.36 -32.64 -23.24
CA LYS A 323 40.97 -33.84 -24.00
C LYS A 323 41.33 -35.18 -23.33
N GLU A 324 41.98 -35.17 -22.16
CA GLU A 324 42.36 -36.40 -21.44
C GLU A 324 41.74 -36.57 -20.05
N ALA A 325 40.92 -35.63 -19.55
CA ALA A 325 40.25 -35.79 -18.25
C ALA A 325 38.77 -36.21 -18.36
N VAL A 326 38.27 -36.51 -19.58
CA VAL A 326 36.92 -37.05 -19.80
C VAL A 326 37.02 -38.55 -20.09
N ALA A 327 37.64 -39.29 -19.16
CA ALA A 327 37.72 -40.75 -19.24
C ALA A 327 37.99 -41.39 -17.87
N THR A 328 37.20 -41.09 -16.83
CA THR A 328 36.94 -42.09 -15.77
C THR A 328 35.71 -41.70 -14.96
N GLN A 329 34.93 -42.73 -14.64
CA GLN A 329 33.62 -42.69 -14.01
C GLN A 329 33.59 -41.92 -12.68
N LYS A 330 32.51 -41.17 -12.46
CA LYS A 330 31.57 -41.59 -11.41
C LYS A 330 30.16 -41.13 -11.72
N LYS A 331 29.34 -42.14 -12.02
CA LYS A 331 27.90 -42.15 -11.89
C LYS A 331 27.61 -41.84 -10.42
N GLU A 332 27.38 -40.58 -10.07
CA GLU A 332 26.66 -40.27 -8.84
C GLU A 332 25.18 -40.43 -9.18
N GLU A 333 24.69 -41.59 -8.76
CA GLU A 333 23.28 -41.91 -8.66
C GLU A 333 22.58 -40.75 -7.97
N THR A 334 21.62 -40.14 -8.66
CA THR A 334 20.59 -39.34 -8.01
C THR A 334 20.07 -40.20 -6.85
N PRO A 335 20.24 -39.77 -5.58
CA PRO A 335 19.66 -40.52 -4.49
C PRO A 335 18.16 -40.58 -4.80
N VAL A 336 17.58 -41.78 -4.69
CA VAL A 336 16.14 -41.98 -4.80
C VAL A 336 15.52 -41.05 -3.77
N VAL A 337 15.05 -39.88 -4.22
CA VAL A 337 14.45 -38.88 -3.34
C VAL A 337 13.12 -39.47 -2.93
N LYS A 338 13.06 -39.98 -1.70
CA LYS A 338 11.81 -40.42 -1.11
C LYS A 338 10.91 -39.19 -0.98
N VAL A 339 9.69 -39.28 -1.51
CA VAL A 339 8.64 -38.30 -1.22
C VAL A 339 8.29 -38.46 0.26
N VAL A 340 8.81 -37.56 1.10
CA VAL A 340 8.62 -37.61 2.55
C VAL A 340 7.30 -36.94 2.89
N LYS A 341 6.38 -37.71 3.47
CA LYS A 341 5.02 -37.22 3.80
C LYS A 341 4.85 -36.64 5.21
N ASN A 342 5.87 -36.63 6.07
CA ASN A 342 5.89 -35.88 7.35
C ASN A 342 7.15 -36.26 8.14
N GLU A 343 8.23 -35.47 8.04
CA GLU A 343 9.40 -35.64 8.92
C GLU A 343 9.70 -34.34 9.68
N PRO A 344 9.98 -34.40 11.00
CA PRO A 344 10.34 -33.24 11.80
C PRO A 344 11.67 -32.61 11.36
N GLU A 345 12.56 -33.36 10.73
CA GLU A 345 13.88 -32.94 10.23
C GLU A 345 13.79 -31.96 9.04
N LEU A 346 12.63 -31.84 8.39
CA LEU A 346 12.41 -30.88 7.30
C LEU A 346 12.34 -29.43 7.80
N TYR A 347 12.01 -29.21 9.07
CA TYR A 347 11.71 -27.89 9.60
C TYR A 347 12.92 -27.28 10.29
N LEU A 348 13.34 -26.14 9.79
CA LEU A 348 14.37 -25.30 10.40
C LEU A 348 13.71 -24.34 11.41
N ASP A 349 14.49 -23.89 12.39
CA ASP A 349 14.16 -22.67 13.13
C ASP A 349 14.49 -21.42 12.29
N ASN A 350 14.05 -20.25 12.77
CA ASN A 350 14.25 -19.00 12.04
C ASN A 350 15.73 -18.70 11.76
N ALA A 351 16.60 -18.85 12.77
CA ALA A 351 18.01 -18.48 12.64
C ALA A 351 18.74 -19.38 11.63
N ASN A 352 18.51 -20.69 11.71
CA ASN A 352 19.09 -21.68 10.81
C ASN A 352 18.55 -21.55 9.39
N SER A 353 17.25 -21.25 9.22
CA SER A 353 16.66 -21.03 7.89
C SER A 353 17.25 -19.81 7.18
N ILE A 354 17.45 -18.70 7.90
CA ILE A 354 18.04 -17.48 7.33
C ILE A 354 19.54 -17.68 7.07
N SER A 355 20.27 -18.30 8.00
CA SER A 355 21.69 -18.62 7.83
C SER A 355 21.95 -19.50 6.60
N ALA A 356 21.14 -20.54 6.41
CA ALA A 356 21.21 -21.42 5.25
C ALA A 356 20.83 -20.69 3.94
N LEU A 357 19.84 -19.79 3.99
CA LEU A 357 19.48 -18.94 2.84
C LEU A 357 20.64 -18.04 2.40
N PHE A 358 21.35 -17.38 3.34
CA PHE A 358 22.56 -16.59 3.02
C PHE A 358 23.67 -17.46 2.43
N SER A 359 23.89 -18.64 2.99
CA SER A 359 24.91 -19.58 2.51
C SER A 359 24.63 -20.01 1.06
N LEU A 360 23.37 -20.31 0.71
CA LEU A 360 22.95 -20.60 -0.66
C LEU A 360 23.15 -19.41 -1.59
N PHE A 361 22.81 -18.20 -1.13
CA PHE A 361 22.97 -16.98 -1.93
C PHE A 361 24.44 -16.76 -2.34
N TYR A 362 25.37 -16.84 -1.37
CA TYR A 362 26.80 -16.67 -1.63
C TYR A 362 27.37 -17.79 -2.50
N ARG A 363 26.93 -19.04 -2.30
CA ARG A 363 27.35 -20.18 -3.14
C ARG A 363 26.93 -20.00 -4.60
N ASN A 364 25.71 -19.52 -4.84
CA ASN A 364 25.17 -19.31 -6.18
C ASN A 364 25.68 -18.03 -6.86
N ASN A 365 26.33 -17.13 -6.12
CA ASN A 365 26.84 -15.86 -6.63
C ASN A 365 28.29 -15.61 -6.17
N PRO A 366 29.25 -16.49 -6.52
CA PRO A 366 30.62 -16.43 -5.99
C PRO A 366 31.35 -15.12 -6.34
N ASP A 367 31.04 -14.53 -7.50
CA ASP A 367 31.67 -13.30 -8.00
C ASP A 367 31.04 -12.01 -7.43
N LYS A 368 29.88 -12.09 -6.77
CA LYS A 368 29.18 -10.94 -6.20
C LYS A 368 29.51 -10.77 -4.73
N ARG A 369 30.78 -10.55 -4.41
CA ARG A 369 31.14 -9.99 -3.10
C ARG A 369 30.66 -8.54 -3.06
N ILE A 370 29.45 -8.36 -2.56
CA ILE A 370 28.70 -7.09 -2.47
C ILE A 370 29.51 -5.95 -1.84
N ASN A 371 30.53 -6.30 -1.04
CA ASN A 371 31.47 -5.38 -0.42
C ASN A 371 32.36 -4.61 -1.42
N GLU A 372 32.63 -5.14 -2.62
CA GLU A 372 33.51 -4.48 -3.62
C GLU A 372 32.77 -3.46 -4.49
N THR A 373 31.44 -3.54 -4.56
CA THR A 373 30.57 -2.67 -5.39
C THR A 373 29.69 -1.71 -4.58
N GLY A 374 29.84 -1.69 -3.24
CA GLY A 374 29.08 -0.81 -2.35
C GLY A 374 27.59 -1.17 -2.23
N GLY A 375 27.19 -2.39 -2.60
CA GLY A 375 25.81 -2.86 -2.44
C GLY A 375 25.47 -3.21 -0.99
N ARG A 376 24.19 -3.43 -0.71
CA ARG A 376 23.67 -3.96 0.57
C ARG A 376 22.78 -5.16 0.29
N LEU A 377 22.73 -6.12 1.21
CA LEU A 377 21.75 -7.19 1.19
C LEU A 377 20.53 -6.78 2.02
N SER A 378 19.34 -6.96 1.47
CA SER A 378 18.07 -6.84 2.18
C SER A 378 17.42 -8.22 2.31
N LEU A 379 16.74 -8.45 3.43
CA LEU A 379 15.82 -9.57 3.60
C LEU A 379 14.41 -9.05 3.38
N GLU A 380 13.75 -9.56 2.34
CA GLU A 380 12.43 -9.08 1.94
C GLU A 380 11.38 -10.16 2.20
N THR A 381 10.33 -9.80 2.94
CA THR A 381 9.23 -10.70 3.28
C THR A 381 7.92 -10.26 2.60
N PHE A 382 7.24 -11.22 1.99
CA PHE A 382 5.98 -11.02 1.29
C PHE A 382 4.93 -11.99 1.82
N GLU A 383 3.69 -11.53 1.88
CA GLU A 383 2.53 -12.39 2.13
C GLU A 383 1.98 -12.85 0.78
N LEU A 384 2.29 -14.09 0.40
CA LEU A 384 1.89 -14.68 -0.88
C LEU A 384 0.95 -15.85 -0.66
N SER A 385 -0.03 -16.01 -1.54
CA SER A 385 -0.83 -17.23 -1.60
C SER A 385 -0.02 -18.38 -2.23
N PRO A 386 -0.30 -19.64 -1.86
CA PRO A 386 0.47 -20.79 -2.36
C PRO A 386 0.39 -20.94 -3.88
N GLU A 387 -0.62 -20.41 -4.58
CA GLU A 387 -0.71 -20.52 -6.04
C GLU A 387 0.46 -19.82 -6.77
N TYR A 388 1.11 -18.86 -6.13
CA TYR A 388 2.22 -18.08 -6.72
C TYR A 388 3.58 -18.76 -6.61
N TYR A 389 3.69 -19.91 -5.93
CA TYR A 389 4.98 -20.53 -5.64
C TYR A 389 5.84 -20.78 -6.90
N ILE A 390 5.22 -21.17 -8.02
CA ILE A 390 5.91 -21.48 -9.28
C ILE A 390 6.54 -20.24 -9.94
N THR A 391 6.09 -19.05 -9.54
CA THR A 391 6.59 -17.76 -10.04
C THR A 391 7.92 -17.38 -9.39
N LEU A 392 8.25 -17.96 -8.23
CA LEU A 392 9.50 -17.71 -7.48
C LEU A 392 10.63 -18.57 -8.05
N LYS A 393 11.69 -17.92 -8.56
CA LYS A 393 12.79 -18.60 -9.29
C LYS A 393 14.10 -18.72 -8.51
N LYS A 394 14.17 -18.14 -7.32
CA LYS A 394 15.37 -18.14 -6.47
C LYS A 394 15.03 -18.73 -5.09
N PRO A 395 16.02 -19.20 -4.32
CA PRO A 395 15.78 -19.75 -2.99
C PRO A 395 15.03 -18.78 -2.07
N PHE A 396 14.14 -19.32 -1.25
CA PHE A 396 13.35 -18.55 -0.28
C PHE A 396 13.02 -19.38 0.95
N VAL A 397 12.75 -18.70 2.05
CA VAL A 397 12.28 -19.29 3.30
C VAL A 397 10.77 -19.10 3.39
N LEU A 398 10.05 -20.21 3.56
CA LEU A 398 8.62 -20.24 3.81
C LEU A 398 8.37 -20.45 5.30
N LYS A 399 7.63 -19.54 5.94
CA LYS A 399 7.10 -19.75 7.29
C LYS A 399 5.87 -20.66 7.18
N THR A 400 5.79 -21.70 8.02
CA THR A 400 4.66 -22.64 7.99
C THR A 400 3.52 -22.25 8.93
N ASN A 401 2.31 -22.76 8.65
CA ASN A 401 1.04 -22.30 9.25
C ASN A 401 0.74 -22.86 10.66
N ARG A 402 1.64 -23.60 11.32
CA ARG A 402 1.35 -24.24 12.62
C ARG A 402 1.75 -23.37 13.80
N ASP A 403 0.86 -23.28 14.80
CA ASP A 403 0.96 -22.61 16.11
C ASP A 403 2.12 -23.11 17.01
N ALA A 404 3.36 -23.13 16.50
CA ALA A 404 4.53 -23.46 17.28
C ALA A 404 5.19 -22.15 17.79
N PRO A 405 5.51 -22.05 19.09
CA PRO A 405 6.04 -20.82 19.71
C PRO A 405 7.38 -20.33 19.14
N ASN A 406 8.08 -21.15 18.35
CA ASN A 406 9.35 -20.80 17.69
C ASN A 406 9.28 -20.71 16.15
N GLY A 407 8.11 -20.95 15.54
CA GLY A 407 7.93 -20.97 14.08
C GLY A 407 8.70 -22.10 13.38
N LYS A 408 8.03 -22.88 12.53
CA LYS A 408 8.68 -23.89 11.68
C LYS A 408 8.88 -23.32 10.28
N TYR A 409 10.09 -23.39 9.76
CA TYR A 409 10.48 -22.81 8.48
C TYR A 409 10.94 -23.88 7.49
N LEU A 410 10.56 -23.71 6.23
CA LEU A 410 11.06 -24.53 5.11
C LEU A 410 11.97 -23.66 4.24
N LEU A 411 13.22 -24.08 4.05
CA LEU A 411 14.11 -23.45 3.08
C LEU A 411 13.88 -24.10 1.72
N ILE A 412 13.16 -23.41 0.84
CA ILE A 412 12.89 -23.84 -0.52
C ILE A 412 14.05 -23.41 -1.42
N THR A 413 14.66 -24.38 -2.11
CA THR A 413 15.81 -24.15 -3.00
C THR A 413 15.38 -24.05 -4.46
N SER A 414 14.33 -24.77 -4.85
CA SER A 414 13.72 -24.70 -6.18
C SER A 414 12.26 -25.17 -6.16
N VAL A 415 11.51 -24.79 -7.19
CA VAL A 415 10.08 -25.11 -7.34
C VAL A 415 9.78 -25.61 -8.75
N ASN A 416 8.77 -26.47 -8.89
CA ASN A 416 8.28 -26.97 -10.17
C ASN A 416 6.76 -27.27 -10.10
N GLU A 417 6.17 -27.74 -11.19
CA GLU A 417 4.73 -28.04 -11.25
C GLU A 417 4.27 -29.14 -10.28
N LYS A 418 5.17 -30.03 -9.87
CA LYS A 418 4.89 -31.16 -8.97
C LYS A 418 5.05 -30.81 -7.49
N GLY A 419 5.75 -29.73 -7.17
CA GLY A 419 6.02 -29.30 -5.79
C GLY A 419 7.31 -28.49 -5.68
N ALA A 420 8.14 -28.78 -4.69
CA ALA A 420 9.37 -28.05 -4.45
C ALA A 420 10.49 -28.95 -3.92
N VAL A 421 11.73 -28.46 -4.00
CA VAL A 421 12.87 -29.02 -3.30
C VAL A 421 13.17 -28.11 -2.11
N CYS A 422 13.22 -28.67 -0.91
CA CYS A 422 13.65 -27.99 0.30
C CYS A 422 14.96 -28.58 0.84
N GLN A 423 15.58 -27.86 1.78
CA GLN A 423 16.76 -28.32 2.51
C GLN A 423 16.36 -28.68 3.95
N ASP A 424 16.73 -29.87 4.40
CA ASP A 424 16.48 -30.33 5.78
C ASP A 424 17.52 -29.78 6.78
N THR A 425 17.39 -30.15 8.06
CA THR A 425 18.29 -29.73 9.15
C THR A 425 19.75 -30.14 8.96
N GLU A 426 20.02 -31.18 8.18
CA GLU A 426 21.39 -31.66 7.88
C GLU A 426 21.96 -31.03 6.60
N GLY A 427 21.12 -30.30 5.86
CA GLY A 427 21.49 -29.66 4.62
C GLY A 427 21.27 -30.50 3.37
N ASN A 428 20.57 -31.62 3.49
CA ASN A 428 20.27 -32.49 2.36
C ASN A 428 19.03 -31.99 1.59
N PRO A 429 19.01 -32.13 0.25
CA PRO A 429 17.83 -31.79 -0.54
C PRO A 429 16.72 -32.82 -0.35
N ARG A 430 15.48 -32.35 -0.20
CA ARG A 430 14.26 -33.16 -0.04
C ARG A 430 13.19 -32.66 -1.00
N GLU A 431 12.58 -33.58 -1.75
CA GLU A 431 11.40 -33.25 -2.58
C GLU A 431 10.14 -33.30 -1.73
N ILE A 432 9.35 -32.23 -1.83
CA ILE A 432 8.02 -32.13 -1.26
C ILE A 432 7.01 -31.96 -2.38
N ASP A 433 5.88 -32.65 -2.28
CA ASP A 433 4.82 -32.53 -3.27
C ASP A 433 4.02 -31.23 -3.09
N LYS A 434 3.28 -30.86 -4.14
CA LYS A 434 2.46 -29.65 -4.17
C LYS A 434 1.41 -29.60 -3.04
N LEU A 435 0.83 -30.75 -2.69
CA LEU A 435 -0.21 -30.80 -1.65
C LEU A 435 0.40 -30.48 -0.29
N PHE A 436 1.52 -31.11 0.05
CA PHE A 436 2.27 -30.85 1.27
C PHE A 436 2.71 -29.39 1.36
N LEU A 437 3.22 -28.83 0.26
CA LEU A 437 3.63 -27.43 0.20
C LEU A 437 2.44 -26.49 0.51
N PHE A 438 1.27 -26.77 -0.06
CA PHE A 438 0.07 -25.95 0.10
C PHE A 438 -0.51 -26.05 1.51
N GLU A 439 -0.58 -27.26 2.08
CA GLU A 439 -1.03 -27.49 3.46
C GLU A 439 -0.16 -26.80 4.51
N ASN A 440 1.13 -26.63 4.23
CA ASN A 440 2.09 -26.02 5.15
C ASN A 440 2.41 -24.55 4.82
N TRP A 441 1.70 -23.91 3.89
CA TRP A 441 2.00 -22.55 3.45
C TRP A 441 1.48 -21.47 4.41
N GLY A 442 2.34 -20.96 5.31
CA GLY A 442 2.00 -19.93 6.30
C GLY A 442 2.02 -18.48 5.77
N ARG A 443 1.85 -18.30 4.46
CA ARG A 443 1.77 -17.04 3.68
C ARG A 443 3.03 -16.17 3.67
N ALA A 444 3.82 -16.13 4.74
CA ALA A 444 5.06 -15.34 4.81
C ALA A 444 6.22 -16.04 4.11
N VAL A 445 6.69 -15.44 3.02
CA VAL A 445 7.80 -15.91 2.19
C VAL A 445 8.92 -14.87 2.21
N THR A 446 10.14 -15.29 2.54
CA THR A 446 11.30 -14.40 2.70
C THR A 446 12.44 -14.78 1.77
N TRP A 447 13.05 -13.82 1.09
CA TRP A 447 14.24 -14.04 0.27
C TRP A 447 15.27 -12.92 0.43
N ILE A 448 16.47 -13.17 -0.09
CA ILE A 448 17.56 -12.19 -0.12
C ILE A 448 17.46 -11.37 -1.40
N PHE A 449 17.46 -10.05 -1.26
CA PHE A 449 17.49 -9.10 -2.35
C PHE A 449 18.77 -8.24 -2.30
N PRO A 450 19.67 -8.35 -3.29
CA PRO A 450 20.84 -7.49 -3.37
C PRO A 450 20.47 -6.10 -3.92
N VAL A 451 20.66 -5.08 -3.09
CA VAL A 451 20.42 -3.67 -3.41
C VAL A 451 21.74 -3.03 -3.84
N TYR A 452 21.83 -2.57 -5.07
CA TYR A 452 23.04 -1.93 -5.60
C TYR A 452 22.92 -0.39 -5.57
N ALA A 453 24.06 0.29 -5.48
CA ALA A 453 24.11 1.75 -5.57
C ALA A 453 23.62 2.19 -6.96
N GLY A 454 22.41 2.75 -7.02
CA GLY A 454 21.75 3.12 -8.28
C GLY A 454 20.53 2.28 -8.66
N ASP A 455 20.04 1.38 -7.80
CA ASP A 455 18.70 0.77 -7.95
C ASP A 455 17.63 1.86 -7.78
N GLN A 456 17.36 2.52 -8.90
CA GLN A 456 16.46 3.66 -9.00
C GLN A 456 15.02 3.18 -9.03
N ILE A 457 14.18 3.96 -8.38
CA ILE A 457 12.73 3.92 -8.51
C ILE A 457 12.41 4.14 -9.99
N TYR A 458 11.83 3.15 -10.69
CA TYR A 458 11.46 3.29 -12.10
C TYR A 458 10.00 3.70 -12.26
N GLY A 459 9.74 4.74 -13.04
CA GLY A 459 8.39 5.24 -13.31
C GLY A 459 8.28 5.88 -14.69
N ILE A 460 7.09 6.42 -14.99
CA ILE A 460 6.74 6.94 -16.33
C ILE A 460 7.82 7.89 -16.87
N GLY A 461 8.19 7.66 -18.14
CA GLY A 461 9.10 8.53 -18.90
C GLY A 461 10.59 8.25 -18.64
N MET A 462 10.93 7.31 -17.77
CA MET A 462 12.29 6.82 -17.65
C MET A 462 12.65 5.90 -18.81
N GLU A 463 13.94 5.81 -19.15
CA GLU A 463 14.44 4.98 -20.26
C GLU A 463 15.75 4.29 -19.87
N GLY A 464 15.97 3.08 -20.39
CA GLY A 464 17.27 2.40 -20.31
C GLY A 464 17.21 0.88 -20.16
N PRO A 465 18.38 0.23 -20.09
CA PRO A 465 18.49 -1.23 -20.07
C PRO A 465 17.79 -1.89 -18.86
N ALA A 466 17.70 -1.20 -17.73
CA ALA A 466 17.00 -1.69 -16.55
C ALA A 466 15.49 -1.84 -16.80
N ILE A 467 14.90 -0.90 -17.55
CA ILE A 467 13.48 -0.94 -17.91
C ILE A 467 13.22 -2.06 -18.92
N SER A 468 14.11 -2.26 -19.90
CA SER A 468 14.00 -3.41 -20.80
C SER A 468 14.04 -4.74 -20.05
N ARG A 469 14.89 -4.87 -19.02
CA ARG A 469 14.93 -6.08 -18.18
C ARG A 469 13.63 -6.28 -17.42
N LEU A 470 13.12 -5.24 -16.79
CA LEU A 470 11.84 -5.27 -16.09
C LEU A 470 10.69 -5.64 -17.02
N GLN A 471 10.61 -5.04 -18.21
CA GLN A 471 9.59 -5.35 -19.22
C GLN A 471 9.67 -6.81 -19.68
N LYS A 472 10.88 -7.37 -19.85
CA LYS A 472 11.04 -8.81 -20.16
C LYS A 472 10.49 -9.70 -19.05
N ILE A 473 10.73 -9.34 -17.79
CA ILE A 473 10.18 -10.08 -16.64
C ILE A 473 8.65 -10.02 -16.66
N LEU A 474 8.07 -8.82 -16.82
CA LEU A 474 6.62 -8.64 -16.94
C LEU A 474 6.04 -9.48 -18.09
N GLN A 475 6.62 -9.37 -19.28
CA GLN A 475 6.19 -10.12 -20.45
C GLN A 475 6.24 -11.64 -20.22
N ALA A 476 7.31 -12.15 -19.59
CA ALA A 476 7.44 -13.56 -19.26
C ALA A 476 6.42 -14.05 -18.22
N LYS A 477 5.82 -13.15 -17.43
CA LYS A 477 4.74 -13.46 -16.48
C LYS A 477 3.34 -13.21 -17.05
N GLY A 478 3.22 -12.93 -18.35
CA GLY A 478 1.94 -12.76 -19.03
C GLY A 478 1.35 -11.35 -18.92
N TYR A 479 2.14 -10.37 -18.49
CA TYR A 479 1.74 -8.96 -18.54
C TYR A 479 1.99 -8.38 -19.93
N LEU A 480 1.06 -7.55 -20.40
CA LEU A 480 1.02 -7.05 -21.77
C LEU A 480 1.87 -5.79 -21.94
N VAL A 481 3.20 -5.97 -21.98
CA VAL A 481 4.16 -4.87 -22.19
C VAL A 481 4.97 -5.04 -23.48
N GLN A 482 5.35 -3.92 -24.08
CA GLN A 482 6.33 -3.87 -25.16
C GLN A 482 7.73 -3.69 -24.57
N VAL A 483 8.69 -4.53 -24.97
CA VAL A 483 10.09 -4.40 -24.52
C VAL A 483 10.79 -3.35 -25.39
N ASN A 484 10.56 -2.08 -25.08
CA ASN A 484 11.15 -0.93 -25.77
C ASN A 484 12.20 -0.20 -24.93
N GLY A 485 12.36 -0.56 -23.65
CA GLY A 485 13.27 0.11 -22.73
C GLY A 485 12.79 1.47 -22.24
N ILE A 486 11.56 1.85 -22.54
CA ILE A 486 10.91 3.09 -22.12
C ILE A 486 9.79 2.73 -21.14
N TYR A 487 9.77 3.37 -19.98
CA TYR A 487 8.70 3.16 -19.00
C TYR A 487 7.46 3.94 -19.46
N ASP A 488 6.77 3.39 -20.44
CA ASP A 488 5.57 3.97 -21.03
C ASP A 488 4.32 3.72 -20.19
N THR A 489 3.20 4.32 -20.61
CA THR A 489 1.90 4.15 -19.95
C THR A 489 1.46 2.68 -19.90
N SER A 490 1.83 1.87 -20.91
CA SER A 490 1.52 0.43 -20.93
C SER A 490 2.27 -0.29 -19.81
N THR A 491 3.58 -0.04 -19.70
CA THR A 491 4.45 -0.59 -18.66
C THR A 491 3.98 -0.16 -17.27
N PHE A 492 3.57 1.09 -17.12
CA PHE A 492 3.00 1.60 -15.88
C PHE A 492 1.70 0.89 -15.47
N ASN A 493 0.77 0.70 -16.42
CA ASN A 493 -0.50 0.03 -16.14
C ASN A 493 -0.30 -1.46 -15.81
N GLU A 494 0.57 -2.16 -16.56
CA GLU A 494 0.91 -3.55 -16.26
C GLU A 494 1.70 -3.68 -14.95
N MET A 495 2.51 -2.67 -14.59
CA MET A 495 3.13 -2.62 -13.27
C MET A 495 2.09 -2.50 -12.16
N LYS A 496 1.07 -1.63 -12.32
CA LYS A 496 -0.05 -1.55 -11.37
C LYS A 496 -0.75 -2.90 -11.24
N ARG A 497 -0.94 -3.61 -12.35
CA ARG A 497 -1.54 -4.94 -12.34
C ARG A 497 -0.69 -5.94 -11.57
N LEU A 498 0.61 -6.03 -11.84
CA LEU A 498 1.54 -6.86 -11.07
C LEU A 498 1.52 -6.51 -9.57
N GLN A 499 1.55 -5.22 -9.23
CA GLN A 499 1.48 -4.80 -7.83
C GLN A 499 0.17 -5.25 -7.17
N GLY A 500 -0.96 -5.14 -7.87
CA GLY A 500 -2.25 -5.62 -7.38
C GLY A 500 -2.30 -7.13 -7.21
N ASP A 501 -1.78 -7.89 -8.18
CA ASP A 501 -1.75 -9.36 -8.15
C ASP A 501 -0.92 -9.91 -6.98
N PHE A 502 0.11 -9.18 -6.55
CA PHE A 502 1.04 -9.59 -5.49
C PHE A 502 0.89 -8.80 -4.17
N GLY A 503 -0.21 -8.05 -4.00
CA GLY A 503 -0.52 -7.33 -2.76
C GLY A 503 0.48 -6.22 -2.39
N LEU A 504 1.13 -5.63 -3.39
CA LEU A 504 2.01 -4.47 -3.22
C LEU A 504 1.22 -3.16 -3.33
N ARG A 505 1.86 -2.06 -2.92
CA ARG A 505 1.34 -0.71 -3.17
C ARG A 505 1.18 -0.53 -4.68
N VAL A 506 -0.05 -0.26 -5.12
CA VAL A 506 -0.42 -0.12 -6.53
C VAL A 506 -0.21 1.32 -7.01
N ASP A 507 1.05 1.73 -7.16
CA ASP A 507 1.43 3.07 -7.60
C ASP A 507 1.97 3.11 -9.05
N GLY A 508 2.10 1.94 -9.70
CA GLY A 508 2.65 1.78 -11.05
C GLY A 508 4.14 2.10 -11.12
N VAL A 509 4.80 2.27 -9.98
CA VAL A 509 6.20 2.62 -9.87
C VAL A 509 6.99 1.41 -9.38
N ALA A 510 8.04 1.04 -10.10
CA ALA A 510 8.95 -0.02 -9.67
C ALA A 510 9.92 0.50 -8.61
N GLY A 511 9.41 0.63 -7.38
CA GLY A 511 10.19 0.96 -6.18
C GLY A 511 10.90 -0.26 -5.57
N PRO A 512 11.61 -0.10 -4.45
CA PRO A 512 12.44 -1.15 -3.86
C PRO A 512 11.74 -2.49 -3.63
N ARG A 513 10.51 -2.46 -3.09
CA ARG A 513 9.73 -3.68 -2.83
C ARG A 513 9.24 -4.35 -4.13
N THR A 514 8.84 -3.56 -5.12
CA THR A 514 8.47 -4.07 -6.45
C THR A 514 9.69 -4.70 -7.15
N ASN A 515 10.85 -4.06 -7.05
CA ASN A 515 12.10 -4.56 -7.62
C ASN A 515 12.56 -5.85 -6.92
N ALA A 516 12.38 -5.97 -5.61
CA ALA A 516 12.64 -7.21 -4.87
C ALA A 516 11.77 -8.38 -5.34
N LEU A 517 10.49 -8.12 -5.66
CA LEU A 517 9.59 -9.11 -6.23
C LEU A 517 10.02 -9.50 -7.66
N LEU A 518 10.27 -8.53 -8.53
CA LEU A 518 10.73 -8.78 -9.90
C LEU A 518 12.05 -9.54 -9.93
N TYR A 519 12.97 -9.23 -9.02
CA TYR A 519 14.20 -10.00 -8.82
C TYR A 519 13.91 -11.46 -8.51
N GLN A 520 12.96 -11.74 -7.63
CA GLN A 520 12.57 -13.10 -7.28
C GLN A 520 11.93 -13.88 -8.44
N MET A 521 11.32 -13.16 -9.38
CA MET A 521 10.63 -13.71 -10.55
C MET A 521 11.50 -13.88 -11.78
N ALA A 522 12.63 -13.18 -11.82
CA ALA A 522 13.58 -13.22 -12.92
C ALA A 522 14.25 -14.60 -13.01
N GLU A 523 14.44 -15.07 -14.25
CA GLU A 523 15.19 -16.28 -14.56
C GLU A 523 16.67 -16.19 -14.18
#